data_AF-A0A9Q7XAG0-F1
#
_entry.id   AF-A0A9Q7XAG0-F1
#
_cell.length_a   1.000
_cell.length_b   1.000
_cell.length_c   1.000
_cell.angle_alpha   90.00
_cell.angle_beta   90.00
_cell.angle_gamma   90.00
#
_symmetry.space_group_name_H-M   'P 1'
#
loop_
_entity.id
_entity.type
_entity.pdbx_description
1 polymer ?
#
loop_
_entity_poly.entity_id
_entity_poly.type
_entity_poly.pdbx_seq_one_letter_code
_entity_poly.pdbx_strand_id
1 'polypeptide(L)'
;MNSVTEFVKRAGNEALRVNPTVADIDITTAGSDWLWAVFSVMAACGLGTMVWSLKVSRGERAFHYLSAAILATASVAYFSMASDLGSTPINVRFLHYGPDSVNGMRPTRSIWYVRYIDWTITTPLLLLELLLLSGLPLSTIFIAIFFDLVMIITGLVGALVESTYKWGYYTMGCVAMFYVFWIIYGPGLKSASHLGDDFKKSYLYSALILTTLWFIYPQIAWGLCDGGNVISPNAEMIWYGILDLLAKPVFTLFHLFSLRRCNYSSLHLKSGKFSDYEDLSGAHYRGIGADKAAEAGATANANNTSTVNGVHAAPATTMRQTQVTQ
;
A
#
# COMPACT_ATOMS: atom_id res chain seq x y z
N MET A 1 28.54 31.30 -22.01
CA MET A 1 29.07 30.61 -20.80
C MET A 1 28.41 31.10 -19.52
N ASN A 2 28.05 32.37 -19.37
CA ASN A 2 27.44 32.91 -18.14
C ASN A 2 26.05 32.35 -17.77
N SER A 3 25.22 31.93 -18.75
CA SER A 3 23.89 31.38 -18.46
C SER A 3 23.95 30.00 -17.79
N VAL A 4 24.91 29.15 -18.15
CA VAL A 4 25.08 27.82 -17.52
C VAL A 4 25.63 27.97 -16.10
N THR A 5 26.54 28.92 -15.88
CA THR A 5 27.10 29.20 -14.55
C THR A 5 26.06 29.82 -13.60
N GLU A 6 25.17 30.68 -14.12
CA GLU A 6 24.01 31.20 -13.39
C GLU A 6 22.94 30.12 -13.13
N PHE A 7 22.70 29.22 -14.08
CA PHE A 7 21.79 28.08 -13.90
C PHE A 7 22.32 27.10 -12.85
N VAL A 8 23.64 26.84 -12.85
CA VAL A 8 24.31 25.99 -11.84
C VAL A 8 24.34 26.68 -10.47
N LYS A 9 24.47 28.02 -10.41
CA LYS A 9 24.29 28.79 -9.16
C LYS A 9 22.85 28.77 -8.64
N ARG A 10 21.86 28.73 -9.53
CA ARG A 10 20.43 28.51 -9.20
C ARG A 10 20.06 27.04 -9.01
N ALA A 11 20.97 26.11 -9.29
CA ALA A 11 20.76 24.67 -9.15
C ALA A 11 21.03 24.16 -7.72
N GLY A 12 21.16 25.07 -6.75
CA GLY A 12 21.15 24.74 -5.34
C GLY A 12 19.72 24.51 -4.85
N ASN A 13 19.58 23.67 -3.84
CA ASN A 13 18.31 23.49 -3.16
C ASN A 13 17.99 24.72 -2.30
N GLU A 14 17.05 25.51 -2.80
CA GLU A 14 16.56 26.73 -2.16
C GLU A 14 15.35 26.47 -1.25
N ALA A 15 14.98 25.21 -0.99
CA ALA A 15 13.78 24.86 -0.24
C ALA A 15 13.73 25.54 1.13
N LEU A 16 14.84 25.51 1.88
CA LEU A 16 14.94 26.13 3.20
C LEU A 16 15.01 27.67 3.17
N ARG A 17 15.30 28.26 2.00
CA ARG A 17 15.25 29.71 1.81
C ARG A 17 13.84 30.18 1.48
N VAL A 18 13.07 29.35 0.77
CA VAL A 18 11.67 29.63 0.40
C VAL A 18 10.75 29.35 1.58
N ASN A 19 10.95 28.23 2.27
CA ASN A 19 10.22 27.82 3.47
C ASN A 19 11.21 27.83 4.65
N PRO A 20 11.15 28.82 5.53
CA PRO A 20 12.07 28.91 6.66
C PRO A 20 11.73 27.86 7.73
N THR A 21 12.79 27.32 8.33
CA THR A 21 12.73 26.34 9.43
C THR A 21 11.90 26.84 10.60
N VAL A 22 11.14 25.95 11.22
CA VAL A 22 10.14 26.28 12.25
C VAL A 22 10.64 26.06 13.69
N ALA A 23 11.77 25.36 13.87
CA ALA A 23 12.33 25.04 15.18
C ALA A 23 13.81 25.43 15.31
N ASP A 24 14.31 25.46 16.55
CA ASP A 24 15.71 25.75 16.87
C ASP A 24 16.65 24.59 16.48
N ILE A 25 16.15 23.36 16.55
CA ILE A 25 16.83 22.13 16.12
C ILE A 25 16.07 21.59 14.90
N ASP A 26 16.52 21.99 13.71
CA ASP A 26 15.87 21.67 12.44
C ASP A 26 16.83 21.05 11.41
N ILE A 27 16.29 20.69 10.25
CA ILE A 27 17.05 20.17 9.11
C ILE A 27 17.93 21.25 8.47
N THR A 28 18.96 20.79 7.78
CA THR A 28 19.87 21.62 6.98
C THR A 28 19.63 21.39 5.49
N THR A 29 20.23 22.24 4.65
CA THR A 29 20.13 22.10 3.19
C THR A 29 20.58 20.72 2.71
N ALA A 30 21.61 20.15 3.31
CA ALA A 30 22.06 18.77 3.03
C ALA A 30 21.01 17.70 3.40
N GLY A 31 20.25 17.91 4.47
CA GLY A 31 19.14 17.03 4.85
C GLY A 31 17.99 17.11 3.84
N SER A 32 17.66 18.32 3.37
CA SER A 32 16.66 18.53 2.32
C SER A 32 17.12 17.94 0.97
N ASP A 33 18.39 18.07 0.58
CA ASP A 33 18.95 17.44 -0.63
C ASP A 33 18.78 15.92 -0.63
N TRP A 34 19.03 15.29 0.52
CA TRP A 34 18.81 13.87 0.69
C TRP A 34 17.33 13.50 0.52
N LEU A 35 16.41 14.26 1.11
CA LEU A 35 14.98 14.02 0.97
C LEU A 35 14.50 14.16 -0.48
N TRP A 36 15.06 15.10 -1.25
CA TRP A 36 14.81 15.22 -2.69
C TRP A 36 15.32 14.00 -3.49
N ALA A 37 16.46 13.43 -3.10
CA ALA A 37 16.96 12.21 -3.70
C ALA A 37 16.02 11.02 -3.42
N VAL A 38 15.56 10.87 -2.17
CA VAL A 38 14.60 9.82 -1.80
C VAL A 38 13.28 10.00 -2.55
N PHE A 39 12.74 11.23 -2.63
CA PHE A 39 11.57 11.55 -3.43
C PHE A 39 11.71 11.07 -4.88
N SER A 40 12.85 11.39 -5.51
CA SER A 40 13.10 11.05 -6.91
C SER A 40 13.10 9.54 -7.13
N VAL A 41 13.71 8.78 -6.22
CA VAL A 41 13.71 7.31 -6.29
C VAL A 41 12.30 6.75 -6.08
N MET A 42 11.56 7.23 -5.08
CA MET A 42 10.18 6.81 -4.81
C MET A 42 9.26 7.06 -6.01
N ALA A 43 9.33 8.26 -6.57
CA ALA A 43 8.53 8.65 -7.73
C ALA A 43 8.91 7.83 -8.98
N ALA A 44 10.20 7.64 -9.26
CA ALA A 44 10.66 6.84 -10.39
C ALA A 44 10.24 5.37 -10.27
N CYS A 45 10.37 4.78 -9.08
CA CYS A 45 9.91 3.41 -8.82
C CYS A 45 8.38 3.31 -8.95
N GLY A 46 7.62 4.27 -8.42
CA GLY A 46 6.16 4.30 -8.52
C GLY A 46 5.65 4.41 -9.96
N LEU A 47 6.29 5.24 -10.77
CA LEU A 47 6.01 5.31 -12.22
C LEU A 47 6.40 4.00 -12.92
N GLY A 48 7.54 3.42 -12.55
CA GLY A 48 8.01 2.14 -13.08
C GLY A 48 7.05 0.98 -12.80
N THR A 49 6.53 0.86 -11.57
CA THR A 49 5.54 -0.16 -11.21
C THR A 49 4.21 0.07 -11.94
N MET A 50 3.79 1.32 -12.13
CA MET A 50 2.60 1.65 -12.91
C MET A 50 2.75 1.26 -14.39
N VAL A 51 3.89 1.59 -15.02
CA VAL A 51 4.17 1.21 -16.42
C VAL A 51 4.24 -0.32 -16.56
N TRP A 52 4.85 -1.01 -15.59
CA TRP A 52 4.88 -2.47 -15.58
C TRP A 52 3.44 -3.05 -15.46
N SER A 53 2.56 -2.45 -14.65
CA SER A 53 1.17 -2.90 -14.52
C SER A 53 0.39 -2.96 -15.85
N LEU A 54 0.75 -2.12 -16.84
CA LEU A 54 0.12 -2.11 -18.16
C LEU A 54 0.33 -3.41 -18.93
N LYS A 55 1.43 -4.13 -18.66
CA LYS A 55 1.78 -5.41 -19.29
C LYS A 55 1.18 -6.63 -18.59
N VAL A 56 0.58 -6.44 -17.42
CA VAL A 56 0.05 -7.52 -16.57
C VAL A 56 -1.44 -7.72 -16.82
N SER A 57 -1.91 -8.97 -16.70
CA SER A 57 -3.33 -9.31 -16.86
C SER A 57 -4.17 -8.65 -15.76
N ARG A 58 -5.43 -8.28 -16.06
CA ARG A 58 -6.24 -7.43 -15.18
C ARG A 58 -6.46 -8.00 -13.77
N GLY A 59 -6.50 -9.33 -13.62
CA GLY A 59 -6.67 -10.01 -12.33
C GLY A 59 -5.43 -9.97 -11.43
N GLU A 60 -4.26 -9.66 -11.98
CA GLU A 60 -2.97 -9.70 -11.27
C GLU A 60 -2.42 -8.29 -10.99
N ARG A 61 -3.17 -7.25 -11.38
CA ARG A 61 -2.79 -5.84 -11.20
C ARG A 61 -3.00 -5.33 -9.78
N ALA A 62 -3.78 -6.02 -8.94
CA ALA A 62 -4.10 -5.56 -7.58
C ALA A 62 -2.82 -5.27 -6.76
N PHE A 63 -1.85 -6.19 -6.78
CA PHE A 63 -0.56 -6.00 -6.11
C PHE A 63 0.24 -4.84 -6.72
N HIS A 64 0.23 -4.68 -8.06
CA HIS A 64 0.91 -3.57 -8.72
C HIS A 64 0.30 -2.21 -8.36
N TYR A 65 -1.03 -2.11 -8.26
CA TYR A 65 -1.72 -0.89 -7.83
C TYR A 65 -1.46 -0.59 -6.35
N LEU A 66 -1.39 -1.62 -5.51
CA LEU A 66 -1.06 -1.48 -4.10
C LEU A 66 0.36 -0.95 -3.91
N SER A 67 1.35 -1.56 -4.58
CA SER A 67 2.73 -1.08 -4.58
C SER A 67 2.84 0.35 -5.15
N ALA A 68 2.11 0.66 -6.23
CA ALA A 68 2.12 2.01 -6.80
C ALA A 68 1.50 3.05 -5.86
N ALA A 69 0.42 2.71 -5.15
CA ALA A 69 -0.20 3.59 -4.16
C ALA A 69 0.76 3.85 -2.97
N ILE A 70 1.51 2.83 -2.53
CA ILE A 70 2.54 2.99 -1.49
C ILE A 70 3.61 3.98 -1.93
N LEU A 71 4.15 3.80 -3.14
CA LEU A 71 5.23 4.64 -3.68
C LEU A 71 4.75 6.06 -4.00
N ALA A 72 3.53 6.21 -4.50
CA ALA A 72 2.93 7.53 -4.74
C ALA A 72 2.73 8.30 -3.43
N THR A 73 2.17 7.66 -2.39
CA THR A 73 1.97 8.30 -1.09
C THR A 73 3.30 8.72 -0.47
N ALA A 74 4.30 7.83 -0.49
CA ALA A 74 5.64 8.15 -0.01
C ALA A 74 6.26 9.30 -0.80
N SER A 75 6.11 9.34 -2.13
CA SER A 75 6.63 10.46 -2.93
C SER A 75 6.03 11.81 -2.52
N VAL A 76 4.72 11.89 -2.25
CA VAL A 76 4.07 13.13 -1.79
C VAL A 76 4.58 13.55 -0.41
N ALA A 77 4.76 12.59 0.50
CA ALA A 77 5.29 12.86 1.83
C ALA A 77 6.74 13.35 1.78
N TYR A 78 7.60 12.69 1.00
CA TYR A 78 9.00 13.09 0.83
C TYR A 78 9.16 14.43 0.11
N PHE A 79 8.30 14.75 -0.86
CA PHE A 79 8.24 16.08 -1.46
C PHE A 79 7.94 17.16 -0.42
N SER A 80 6.98 16.89 0.47
CA SER A 80 6.60 17.83 1.52
C SER A 80 7.75 18.03 2.52
N MET A 81 8.35 16.93 2.99
CA MET A 81 9.50 17.00 3.92
C MET A 81 10.73 17.66 3.28
N ALA A 82 11.02 17.36 2.01
CA ALA A 82 12.13 17.99 1.28
C ALA A 82 11.90 19.50 1.09
N SER A 83 10.65 19.92 0.95
CA SER A 83 10.27 21.34 0.85
C SER A 83 10.21 22.05 2.20
N ASP A 84 10.58 21.41 3.31
CA ASP A 84 10.44 21.93 4.68
C ASP A 84 8.99 22.21 5.09
N LEU A 85 8.07 21.39 4.58
CA LEU A 85 6.64 21.50 4.85
C LEU A 85 6.18 20.33 5.72
N GLY A 86 5.39 20.66 6.74
CA GLY A 86 4.72 19.69 7.60
C GLY A 86 5.58 19.14 8.75
N SER A 87 6.41 20.02 9.30
CA SER A 87 7.02 19.92 10.61
C SER A 87 6.25 20.76 11.64
N THR A 88 6.36 20.40 12.92
CA THR A 88 5.84 21.20 14.03
C THR A 88 6.93 21.35 15.10
N PRO A 89 7.17 22.55 15.65
CA PRO A 89 8.14 22.75 16.71
C PRO A 89 7.58 22.24 18.04
N ILE A 90 8.32 21.36 18.72
CA ILE A 90 7.97 20.83 20.05
C ILE A 90 9.13 21.06 21.00
N ASN A 91 8.86 21.48 22.24
CA ASN A 91 9.94 21.72 23.21
C ASN A 91 10.61 20.40 23.61
N VAL A 92 11.94 20.36 23.56
CA VAL A 92 12.66 19.13 23.91
C VAL A 92 12.66 18.91 25.42
N ARG A 93 12.31 17.69 25.83
CA ARG A 93 12.38 17.26 27.23
C ARG A 93 13.78 16.83 27.65
N PHE A 94 14.51 16.21 26.74
CA PHE A 94 15.86 15.71 26.97
C PHE A 94 16.84 16.51 26.12
N LEU A 95 17.85 17.09 26.77
CA LEU A 95 18.84 17.98 26.16
C LEU A 95 20.13 17.19 25.86
N HIS A 96 20.03 16.10 25.10
CA HIS A 96 21.22 15.32 24.72
C HIS A 96 21.87 15.83 23.43
N TYR A 97 21.09 16.48 22.54
CA TYR A 97 21.56 17.09 21.31
C TYR A 97 20.95 18.49 21.14
N GLY A 98 21.77 19.46 20.75
CA GLY A 98 21.39 20.86 20.55
C GLY A 98 21.87 21.82 21.66
N PRO A 99 21.53 23.11 21.58
CA PRO A 99 21.88 24.09 22.60
C PRO A 99 21.15 23.82 23.91
N ASP A 100 21.79 24.07 25.06
CA ASP A 100 21.15 23.87 26.38
C ASP A 100 19.96 24.83 26.61
N SER A 101 20.00 26.00 25.97
CA SER A 101 18.90 26.97 25.96
C SER A 101 18.98 27.88 24.73
N VAL A 102 17.83 28.36 24.26
CA VAL A 102 17.72 29.40 23.23
C VAL A 102 16.88 30.52 23.80
N ASN A 103 17.43 31.75 23.82
CA ASN A 103 16.77 32.92 24.42
C ASN A 103 16.30 32.72 25.87
N GLY A 104 17.00 31.90 26.66
CA GLY A 104 16.63 31.57 28.04
C GLY A 104 15.47 30.58 28.18
N MET A 105 14.98 30.02 27.08
CA MET A 105 13.94 29.00 27.02
C MET A 105 14.51 27.66 26.58
N ARG A 106 13.74 26.58 26.78
CA ARG A 106 14.07 25.25 26.26
C ARG A 106 14.05 25.30 24.72
N PRO A 107 15.02 24.70 24.03
CA PRO A 107 15.01 24.67 22.57
C PRO A 107 13.86 23.81 22.04
N THR A 108 13.38 24.20 20.87
CA THR A 108 12.38 23.46 20.10
C THR A 108 13.05 22.54 19.09
N ARG A 109 12.44 21.39 18.83
CA ARG A 109 12.85 20.43 17.80
C ARG A 109 11.75 20.24 16.78
N SER A 110 12.10 20.22 15.51
CA SER A 110 11.16 19.94 14.43
C SER A 110 10.76 18.48 14.42
N ILE A 111 9.47 18.23 14.66
CA ILE A 111 8.85 16.91 14.55
C ILE A 111 8.08 16.84 13.23
N TRP A 112 8.44 15.86 12.41
CA TRP A 112 7.90 15.71 11.05
C TRP A 112 6.64 14.85 11.05
N TYR A 113 5.50 15.48 11.35
CA TYR A 113 4.23 14.78 11.44
C TYR A 113 3.78 14.19 10.10
N VAL A 114 4.19 14.77 8.96
CA VAL A 114 3.89 14.25 7.61
C VAL A 114 4.38 12.81 7.43
N ARG A 115 5.48 12.42 8.09
CA ARG A 115 5.96 11.05 8.06
C ARG A 115 4.96 10.06 8.67
N TYR A 116 4.32 10.45 9.77
CA TYR A 116 3.29 9.61 10.39
C TYR A 116 2.03 9.55 9.51
N ILE A 117 1.72 10.60 8.76
CA ILE A 117 0.63 10.57 7.75
C ILE A 117 0.97 9.58 6.63
N ASP A 118 2.21 9.61 6.11
CA ASP A 118 2.70 8.62 5.14
C ASP A 118 2.55 7.20 5.69
N TRP A 119 3.05 6.95 6.90
CA TRP A 119 2.98 5.64 7.51
C TRP A 119 1.55 5.17 7.76
N THR A 120 0.65 6.05 8.19
CA THR A 120 -0.77 5.72 8.39
C THR A 120 -1.42 5.16 7.14
N ILE A 121 -0.94 5.53 5.95
CA ILE A 121 -1.44 5.03 4.67
C ILE A 121 -0.58 3.87 4.17
N THR A 122 0.74 3.97 4.22
CA THR A 122 1.65 3.00 3.60
C THR A 122 1.83 1.73 4.40
N THR A 123 1.82 1.77 5.74
CA THR A 123 1.97 0.56 6.56
C THR A 123 0.76 -0.38 6.46
N PRO A 124 -0.51 0.09 6.45
CA PRO A 124 -1.64 -0.78 6.17
C PRO A 124 -1.60 -1.38 4.77
N LEU A 125 -1.14 -0.62 3.77
CA LEU A 125 -1.05 -1.11 2.39
C LEU A 125 0.06 -2.17 2.24
N LEU A 126 1.22 -1.97 2.87
CA LEU A 126 2.31 -2.96 2.92
C LEU A 126 1.84 -4.25 3.62
N LEU A 127 1.14 -4.10 4.74
CA LEU A 127 0.58 -5.24 5.48
C LEU A 127 -0.51 -5.94 4.66
N LEU A 128 -1.36 -5.19 3.98
CA LEU A 128 -2.38 -5.73 3.09
C LEU A 128 -1.74 -6.54 1.94
N GLU A 129 -0.67 -6.04 1.32
CA GLU A 129 0.06 -6.72 0.25
C GLU A 129 0.56 -8.09 0.73
N LEU A 130 1.17 -8.12 1.91
CA LEU A 130 1.65 -9.34 2.54
C LEU A 130 0.50 -10.30 2.93
N LEU A 131 -0.55 -9.80 3.60
CA LEU A 131 -1.62 -10.66 4.11
C LEU A 131 -2.54 -11.19 3.01
N LEU A 132 -2.73 -10.45 1.92
CA LEU A 132 -3.44 -10.96 0.74
C LEU A 132 -2.75 -12.18 0.13
N LEU A 133 -1.41 -12.26 0.21
CA LEU A 133 -0.65 -13.43 -0.23
C LEU A 133 -0.88 -14.67 0.65
N SER A 134 -1.22 -14.47 1.93
CA SER A 134 -1.45 -15.58 2.87
C SER A 134 -2.84 -16.19 2.79
N GLY A 135 -3.80 -15.55 2.11
CA GLY A 135 -5.18 -16.02 2.02
C GLY A 135 -5.95 -15.99 3.35
N LEU A 136 -5.56 -15.12 4.28
CA LEU A 136 -6.24 -14.98 5.57
C LEU A 136 -7.68 -14.46 5.43
N PRO A 137 -8.58 -14.80 6.38
CA PRO A 137 -9.91 -14.23 6.40
C PRO A 137 -9.85 -12.71 6.59
N LEU A 138 -10.76 -11.99 5.93
CA LEU A 138 -10.80 -10.54 5.94
C LEU A 138 -10.91 -9.95 7.35
N SER A 139 -11.57 -10.65 8.28
CA SER A 139 -11.64 -10.25 9.69
C SER A 139 -10.27 -10.18 10.37
N THR A 140 -9.38 -11.13 10.08
CA THR A 140 -8.00 -11.12 10.60
C THR A 140 -7.15 -10.05 9.93
N ILE A 141 -7.36 -9.79 8.64
CA ILE A 141 -6.69 -8.70 7.93
C ILE A 141 -7.12 -7.35 8.53
N PHE A 142 -8.41 -7.17 8.79
CA PHE A 142 -8.96 -5.95 9.37
C PHE A 142 -8.37 -5.66 10.75
N ILE A 143 -8.33 -6.65 11.65
CA ILE A 143 -7.78 -6.43 12.99
C ILE A 143 -6.28 -6.15 12.94
N ALA A 144 -5.54 -6.77 12.01
CA ALA A 144 -4.12 -6.48 11.81
C ALA A 144 -3.90 -5.02 11.37
N ILE A 145 -4.69 -4.54 10.41
CA ILE A 145 -4.66 -3.14 9.96
C ILE A 145 -5.06 -2.17 11.08
N PHE A 146 -6.07 -2.51 11.89
CA PHE A 146 -6.47 -1.67 13.01
C PHE A 146 -5.34 -1.50 14.03
N PHE A 147 -4.66 -2.59 14.42
CA PHE A 147 -3.53 -2.51 15.34
C PHE A 147 -2.31 -1.82 14.73
N ASP A 148 -2.10 -1.95 13.42
CA ASP A 148 -1.10 -1.17 12.68
C ASP A 148 -1.38 0.35 12.76
N LEU A 149 -2.64 0.77 12.56
CA LEU A 149 -3.02 2.17 12.73
C LEU A 149 -2.83 2.67 14.17
N VAL A 150 -3.18 1.84 15.17
CA VAL A 150 -2.94 2.17 16.58
C VAL A 150 -1.45 2.38 16.84
N MET A 151 -0.57 1.55 16.27
CA MET A 151 0.88 1.71 16.38
C MET A 151 1.35 3.07 15.83
N ILE A 152 0.90 3.46 14.64
CA ILE A 152 1.31 4.75 14.04
C ILE A 152 0.74 5.95 14.80
N ILE A 153 -0.54 5.90 15.19
CA ILE A 153 -1.19 6.99 15.92
C ILE A 153 -0.55 7.19 17.29
N THR A 154 -0.27 6.12 18.02
CA THR A 154 0.42 6.21 19.32
C THR A 154 1.84 6.74 19.17
N GLY A 155 2.55 6.38 18.09
CA GLY A 155 3.85 6.97 17.76
C GLY A 155 3.79 8.48 17.50
N LEU A 156 2.79 8.94 16.73
CA LEU A 156 2.58 10.37 16.46
C LEU A 156 2.25 11.14 17.75
N VAL A 157 1.29 10.65 18.53
CA VAL A 157 0.92 11.29 19.81
C VAL A 157 2.12 11.31 20.75
N GLY A 158 2.90 10.23 20.83
CA GLY A 158 4.12 10.20 21.63
C GLY A 158 5.16 11.23 21.19
N ALA A 159 5.30 11.48 19.89
CA ALA A 159 6.26 12.43 19.33
C ALA A 159 5.87 13.89 19.66
N LEU A 160 4.57 14.18 19.70
CA LEU A 160 4.03 15.51 20.03
C LEU A 160 3.98 15.79 21.54
N VAL A 161 4.12 14.77 22.39
CA VAL A 161 4.09 14.92 23.85
C VAL A 161 5.46 15.31 24.38
N GLU A 162 5.52 16.47 25.07
CA GLU A 162 6.73 16.98 25.73
C GLU A 162 7.04 16.27 27.05
N SER A 163 6.05 15.65 27.70
CA SER A 163 6.22 15.04 29.02
C SER A 163 6.79 13.62 28.94
N THR A 164 7.18 13.06 30.10
CA THR A 164 7.65 11.66 30.21
C THR A 164 6.58 10.64 29.79
N TYR A 165 5.31 11.05 29.68
CA TYR A 165 4.23 10.21 29.17
C TYR A 165 4.45 9.74 27.73
N LYS A 166 5.36 10.36 26.97
CA LYS A 166 5.77 9.87 25.64
C LYS A 166 6.19 8.39 25.64
N TRP A 167 6.81 7.91 26.72
CA TRP A 167 7.22 6.50 26.86
C TRP A 167 6.04 5.54 27.07
N GLY A 168 4.93 6.03 27.62
CA GLY A 168 3.70 5.26 27.73
C GLY A 168 3.11 4.98 26.36
N TYR A 169 2.98 6.01 25.52
CA TYR A 169 2.53 5.88 24.13
C TYR A 169 3.47 4.98 23.30
N TYR A 170 4.78 5.13 23.50
CA TYR A 170 5.77 4.26 22.87
C TYR A 170 5.58 2.78 23.23
N THR A 171 5.35 2.48 24.51
CA THR A 171 5.12 1.11 24.97
C THR A 171 3.83 0.53 24.37
N MET A 172 2.76 1.33 24.32
CA MET A 172 1.49 0.94 23.66
C MET A 172 1.69 0.63 22.18
N GLY A 173 2.46 1.46 21.47
CA GLY A 173 2.83 1.22 20.07
C GLY A 173 3.66 -0.06 19.90
N CYS A 174 4.62 -0.33 20.78
CA CYS A 174 5.39 -1.57 20.76
C CYS A 174 4.52 -2.81 20.95
N VAL A 175 3.55 -2.77 21.88
CA VAL A 175 2.61 -3.88 22.12
C VAL A 175 1.75 -4.11 20.88
N ALA A 176 1.24 -3.04 20.25
CA ALA A 176 0.47 -3.14 19.01
C ALA A 176 1.30 -3.76 17.87
N MET A 177 2.58 -3.37 17.74
CA MET A 177 3.50 -3.95 16.75
C MET A 177 3.70 -5.45 16.97
N PHE A 178 3.94 -5.90 18.21
CA PHE A 178 4.09 -7.33 18.50
C PHE A 178 2.82 -8.12 18.21
N TYR A 179 1.65 -7.53 18.39
CA TYR A 179 0.39 -8.15 17.99
C TYR A 179 0.31 -8.32 16.46
N VAL A 180 0.72 -7.33 15.67
CA VAL A 180 0.81 -7.46 14.20
C VAL A 180 1.81 -8.56 13.82
N PHE A 181 2.97 -8.63 14.47
CA PHE A 181 3.96 -9.69 14.22
C PHE A 181 3.41 -11.07 14.55
N TRP A 182 2.63 -11.20 15.62
CA TRP A 182 1.95 -12.44 15.97
C TRP A 182 0.96 -12.86 14.87
N ILE A 183 0.21 -11.92 14.27
CA ILE A 183 -0.68 -12.22 13.13
C ILE A 183 0.11 -12.69 11.90
N ILE A 184 1.22 -12.01 11.57
CA ILE A 184 2.04 -12.35 10.41
C ILE A 184 2.62 -13.77 10.55
N TYR A 185 3.28 -14.06 11.68
CA TYR A 185 3.98 -15.33 11.87
C TYR A 185 3.08 -16.49 12.33
N GLY A 186 2.00 -16.20 13.04
CA GLY A 186 1.06 -17.21 13.53
C GLY A 186 0.07 -17.63 12.45
N PRO A 187 -1.10 -16.97 12.36
CA PRO A 187 -2.13 -17.33 11.39
C PRO A 187 -1.67 -17.10 9.95
N GLY A 188 -0.91 -16.03 9.64
CA GLY A 188 -0.48 -15.69 8.29
C GLY A 188 0.43 -16.75 7.66
N LEU A 189 1.50 -17.13 8.35
CA LEU A 189 2.43 -18.16 7.84
C LEU A 189 1.76 -19.53 7.72
N LYS A 190 0.89 -19.89 8.67
CA LYS A 190 0.13 -21.15 8.61
C LYS A 190 -0.82 -21.17 7.41
N SER A 191 -1.54 -20.08 7.17
CA SER A 191 -2.44 -19.95 6.02
C SER A 191 -1.69 -20.00 4.69
N ALA A 192 -0.56 -19.29 4.59
CA ALA A 192 0.30 -19.33 3.39
C ALA A 192 0.83 -20.75 3.10
N SER A 193 1.10 -21.55 4.15
CA SER A 193 1.56 -22.94 3.98
C SER A 193 0.50 -23.88 3.39
N HIS A 194 -0.79 -23.57 3.56
CA HIS A 194 -1.86 -24.36 2.94
C HIS A 194 -2.06 -24.07 1.45
N LEU A 195 -1.60 -22.90 0.97
CA LEU A 195 -1.68 -22.49 -0.44
C LEU A 195 -0.56 -23.07 -1.30
N GLY A 196 0.55 -23.50 -0.68
CA GLY A 196 1.68 -24.16 -1.32
C GLY A 196 3.04 -23.71 -0.80
N ASP A 197 4.08 -24.51 -1.06
CA ASP A 197 5.43 -24.24 -0.56
C ASP A 197 6.05 -22.96 -1.15
N ASP A 198 5.71 -22.62 -2.39
CA ASP A 198 6.20 -21.39 -3.04
C ASP A 198 5.56 -20.12 -2.45
N PHE A 199 4.28 -20.20 -2.06
CA PHE A 199 3.58 -19.14 -1.33
C PHE A 199 4.17 -18.96 0.06
N LYS A 200 4.40 -20.06 0.78
CA LYS A 200 5.03 -20.04 2.11
C LYS A 200 6.40 -19.38 2.08
N LYS A 201 7.27 -19.74 1.12
CA LYS A 201 8.63 -19.16 1.01
C LYS A 201 8.56 -17.67 0.68
N SER A 202 7.75 -17.30 -0.32
CA SER A 202 7.62 -15.89 -0.74
C SER A 202 7.03 -15.02 0.37
N TYR A 203 6.02 -15.53 1.07
CA TYR A 203 5.43 -14.89 2.24
C TYR A 203 6.45 -14.77 3.37
N LEU A 204 7.19 -15.83 3.70
CA LEU A 204 8.17 -15.82 4.78
C LEU A 204 9.31 -14.83 4.52
N TYR A 205 9.86 -14.78 3.31
CA TYR A 205 10.91 -13.81 2.98
C TYR A 205 10.40 -12.38 3.03
N SER A 206 9.21 -12.12 2.48
CA SER A 206 8.59 -10.79 2.53
C SER A 206 8.29 -10.38 3.98
N ALA A 207 7.71 -11.29 4.76
CA ALA A 207 7.44 -11.07 6.18
C ALA A 207 8.72 -10.78 6.96
N LEU A 208 9.79 -11.56 6.76
CA LEU A 208 11.07 -11.36 7.43
C LEU A 208 11.68 -9.99 7.11
N ILE A 209 11.67 -9.58 5.84
CA ILE A 209 12.18 -8.26 5.42
C ILE A 209 11.35 -7.16 6.12
N LEU A 210 10.03 -7.25 6.03
CA LEU A 210 9.13 -6.22 6.57
C LEU A 210 9.26 -6.12 8.10
N THR A 211 9.20 -7.24 8.83
CA THR A 211 9.26 -7.24 10.30
C THR A 211 10.64 -6.84 10.82
N THR A 212 11.72 -7.21 10.13
CA THR A 212 13.08 -6.79 10.49
C THR A 212 13.23 -5.28 10.33
N LEU A 213 12.79 -4.74 9.19
CA LEU A 213 12.81 -3.29 8.97
C LEU A 213 11.92 -2.60 10.00
N TRP A 214 10.69 -3.04 10.17
CA TRP A 214 9.73 -2.47 11.12
C TRP A 214 10.19 -2.55 12.57
N PHE A 215 10.98 -3.54 12.97
CA PHE A 215 11.58 -3.56 14.31
C PHE A 215 12.64 -2.47 14.46
N ILE A 216 13.40 -2.14 13.41
CA ILE A 216 14.45 -1.11 13.47
C ILE A 216 13.84 0.31 13.56
N TYR A 217 12.65 0.55 12.98
CA TYR A 217 11.99 1.87 12.95
C TYR A 217 11.66 2.42 14.36
N PRO A 218 10.82 1.79 15.20
CA PRO A 218 10.47 2.33 16.51
C PRO A 218 11.56 2.07 17.56
N GLN A 219 12.17 0.88 17.59
CA GLN A 219 13.10 0.50 18.67
C GLN A 219 14.36 1.35 18.71
N ILE A 220 14.89 1.70 17.54
CA ILE A 220 16.17 2.40 17.46
C ILE A 220 15.92 3.86 17.11
N ALA A 221 15.20 4.13 16.01
CA ALA A 221 15.08 5.49 15.52
C ALA A 221 14.12 6.34 16.37
N TRP A 222 12.92 5.88 16.70
CA TRP A 222 11.99 6.69 17.49
C TRP A 222 12.49 6.90 18.93
N GLY A 223 12.97 5.84 19.58
CA GLY A 223 13.50 5.90 20.94
C GLY A 223 14.71 6.84 21.09
N LEU A 224 15.62 6.87 20.11
CA LEU A 224 16.83 7.71 20.14
C LEU A 224 16.60 9.12 19.58
N CYS A 225 15.71 9.29 18.60
CA CYS A 225 15.43 10.58 17.96
C CYS A 225 14.35 11.36 18.72
N ASP A 226 13.08 10.91 18.66
CA ASP A 226 11.93 11.67 19.17
C ASP A 226 11.72 11.50 20.68
N GLY A 227 12.07 10.32 21.19
CA GLY A 227 12.03 9.98 22.62
C GLY A 227 13.21 10.57 23.39
N GLY A 228 14.42 10.29 22.93
CA GLY A 228 15.67 10.59 23.63
C GLY A 228 16.40 11.86 23.18
N ASN A 229 16.07 12.45 22.02
CA ASN A 229 16.78 13.59 21.44
C ASN A 229 18.31 13.43 21.40
N VAL A 230 18.79 12.22 21.08
CA VAL A 230 20.23 11.91 20.97
C VAL A 230 20.74 12.15 19.55
N ILE A 231 19.88 11.98 18.55
CA ILE A 231 20.23 12.05 17.12
C ILE A 231 19.74 13.36 16.50
N SER A 232 20.62 13.99 15.71
CA SER A 232 20.30 15.21 14.95
C SER A 232 19.14 15.01 13.96
N PRO A 233 18.30 16.03 13.68
CA PRO A 233 17.24 15.93 12.68
C PRO A 233 17.74 15.50 11.30
N ASN A 234 18.94 15.93 10.89
CA ASN A 234 19.54 15.50 9.61
C ASN A 234 19.84 14.00 9.59
N ALA A 235 20.47 13.49 10.65
CA ALA A 235 20.78 12.07 10.76
C ALA A 235 19.51 11.22 10.87
N GLU A 236 18.48 11.75 11.53
CA GLU A 236 17.15 11.15 11.56
C GLU A 236 16.55 11.03 10.13
N MET A 237 16.59 12.10 9.33
CA MET A 237 16.09 12.07 7.94
C MET A 237 16.86 11.07 7.07
N ILE A 238 18.17 10.98 7.26
CA ILE A 238 19.01 10.01 6.54
C ILE A 238 18.62 8.58 6.94
N TRP A 239 18.51 8.32 8.23
CA TRP A 239 18.20 7.00 8.75
C TRP A 239 16.82 6.51 8.29
N TYR A 240 15.77 7.31 8.49
CA TYR A 240 14.42 6.95 8.03
C TYR A 240 14.32 6.91 6.51
N GLY A 241 15.04 7.78 5.79
CA GLY A 241 15.10 7.75 4.33
C GLY A 241 15.68 6.44 3.79
N ILE A 242 16.78 5.95 4.37
CA ILE A 242 17.37 4.66 4.00
C ILE A 242 16.39 3.52 4.30
N LEU A 243 15.80 3.52 5.49
CA LEU A 243 14.83 2.49 5.86
C LEU A 243 13.62 2.49 4.92
N ASP A 244 13.10 3.66 4.56
CA ASP A 244 11.94 3.78 3.67
C ASP A 244 12.27 3.31 2.26
N LEU A 245 13.46 3.61 1.74
CA LEU A 245 13.93 3.07 0.46
C LEU A 245 13.98 1.53 0.48
N LEU A 246 14.38 0.93 1.60
CA LEU A 246 14.37 -0.53 1.74
C LEU A 246 12.95 -1.10 1.90
N ALA A 247 12.13 -0.46 2.73
CA ALA A 247 10.81 -0.94 3.12
C ALA A 247 9.72 -0.69 2.07
N LYS A 248 9.92 0.27 1.16
CA LYS A 248 8.94 0.65 0.14
C LYS A 248 9.40 0.20 -1.26
N PRO A 249 10.31 0.87 -1.99
CA PRO A 249 10.61 0.49 -3.37
C PRO A 249 11.36 -0.85 -3.46
N VAL A 250 12.34 -1.13 -2.59
CA VAL A 250 13.04 -2.41 -2.64
C VAL A 250 12.12 -3.57 -2.26
N PHE A 251 11.36 -3.42 -1.15
CA PHE A 251 10.38 -4.42 -0.74
C PHE A 251 9.30 -4.66 -1.79
N THR A 252 8.64 -3.61 -2.29
CA THR A 252 7.54 -3.76 -3.27
C THR A 252 8.03 -4.38 -4.57
N LEU A 253 9.20 -3.97 -5.09
CA LEU A 253 9.78 -4.61 -6.26
C LEU A 253 10.11 -6.08 -5.99
N PHE A 254 10.78 -6.38 -4.87
CA PHE A 254 11.09 -7.75 -4.48
C PHE A 254 9.82 -8.61 -4.33
N HIS A 255 8.77 -8.06 -3.74
CA HIS A 255 7.49 -8.73 -3.56
C HIS A 255 6.83 -9.01 -4.90
N LEU A 256 6.72 -8.00 -5.78
CA LEU A 256 6.20 -8.17 -7.14
C LEU A 256 7.00 -9.19 -7.97
N PHE A 257 8.34 -9.23 -7.82
CA PHE A 257 9.17 -10.25 -8.49
C PHE A 257 8.93 -11.65 -7.93
N SER A 258 8.76 -11.79 -6.62
CA SER A 258 8.46 -13.06 -5.97
C SER A 258 7.09 -13.59 -6.39
N LEU A 259 6.10 -12.71 -6.52
CA LEU A 259 4.76 -13.03 -6.96
C LEU A 259 4.70 -13.59 -8.39
N ARG A 260 5.66 -13.27 -9.27
CA ARG A 260 5.72 -13.88 -10.63
C ARG A 260 5.87 -15.40 -10.61
N ARG A 261 6.33 -15.99 -9.50
CA ARG A 261 6.46 -17.44 -9.31
C ARG A 261 5.21 -18.08 -8.75
N CYS A 262 4.26 -17.27 -8.26
CA CYS A 262 3.03 -17.73 -7.64
C CYS A 262 1.88 -17.72 -8.65
N ASN A 263 1.05 -18.76 -8.66
CA ASN A 263 -0.15 -18.78 -9.49
C ASN A 263 -1.26 -17.96 -8.83
N TYR A 264 -1.54 -16.77 -9.36
CA TYR A 264 -2.58 -15.88 -8.83
C TYR A 264 -3.97 -16.52 -8.78
N SER A 265 -4.25 -17.54 -9.61
CA SER A 265 -5.51 -18.29 -9.58
C SER A 265 -5.75 -18.99 -8.24
N SER A 266 -4.68 -19.38 -7.53
CA SER A 266 -4.75 -20.05 -6.23
C SER A 266 -5.20 -19.15 -5.09
N LEU A 267 -5.05 -17.83 -5.24
CA LEU A 267 -5.45 -16.85 -4.22
C LEU A 267 -6.96 -16.59 -4.22
N HIS A 268 -7.70 -17.09 -5.22
CA HIS A 268 -9.14 -16.91 -5.39
C HIS A 268 -9.62 -15.46 -5.08
N LEU A 269 -8.82 -14.45 -5.46
CA LEU A 269 -9.17 -13.03 -5.34
C LEU A 269 -10.22 -12.62 -6.40
N LYS A 270 -11.19 -13.50 -6.65
CA LYS A 270 -12.37 -13.18 -7.45
C LYS A 270 -13.26 -12.28 -6.61
N SER A 271 -13.44 -11.04 -7.08
CA SER A 271 -14.49 -10.17 -6.58
C SER A 271 -15.82 -10.91 -6.72
N GLY A 272 -16.43 -11.33 -5.60
CA GLY A 272 -17.76 -11.95 -5.58
C GLY A 272 -18.89 -11.00 -6.01
N LYS A 273 -18.57 -9.78 -6.44
CA LYS A 273 -19.49 -8.87 -7.13
C LYS A 273 -19.40 -9.14 -8.62
N PHE A 274 -20.56 -9.28 -9.27
CA PHE A 274 -20.70 -9.16 -10.72
C PHE A 274 -19.86 -7.97 -11.20
N SER A 275 -18.72 -8.23 -11.82
CA SER A 275 -17.98 -7.20 -12.53
C SER A 275 -18.48 -7.24 -13.96
N ASP A 276 -18.76 -6.08 -14.57
CA ASP A 276 -19.23 -5.93 -15.96
C ASP A 276 -18.38 -6.68 -17.02
N TYR A 277 -17.24 -7.22 -16.62
CA TYR A 277 -16.22 -7.78 -17.49
C TYR A 277 -16.19 -9.31 -17.55
N GLU A 278 -16.84 -10.03 -16.63
CA GLU A 278 -16.95 -11.49 -16.73
C GLU A 278 -17.92 -11.90 -17.86
N ASP A 279 -18.86 -11.00 -18.22
CA ASP A 279 -19.83 -11.21 -19.30
C ASP A 279 -19.30 -10.82 -20.68
N LEU A 280 -18.28 -9.95 -20.80
CA LEU A 280 -17.81 -9.54 -22.14
C LEU A 280 -17.06 -10.66 -22.86
N SER A 281 -16.32 -11.55 -22.17
CA SER A 281 -15.67 -12.69 -22.83
C SER A 281 -16.64 -13.85 -23.11
N GLY A 282 -17.65 -14.04 -22.26
CA GLY A 282 -18.68 -15.07 -22.43
C GLY A 282 -19.74 -14.70 -23.47
N ALA A 283 -20.19 -13.45 -23.46
CA ALA A 283 -21.19 -12.93 -24.39
C ALA A 283 -20.62 -12.70 -25.79
N HIS A 284 -19.36 -12.29 -25.96
CA HIS A 284 -18.77 -12.19 -27.30
C HIS A 284 -18.63 -13.57 -27.97
N TYR A 285 -18.28 -14.61 -27.22
CA TYR A 285 -18.13 -15.96 -27.78
C TYR A 285 -19.49 -16.63 -28.04
N ARG A 286 -20.50 -16.38 -27.19
CA ARG A 286 -21.88 -16.84 -27.40
C ARG A 286 -22.58 -16.08 -28.53
N GLY A 287 -22.33 -14.78 -28.69
CA GLY A 287 -22.84 -13.97 -29.80
C GLY A 287 -22.29 -14.41 -31.14
N ILE A 288 -20.97 -14.58 -31.27
CA ILE A 288 -20.33 -15.01 -32.52
C ILE A 288 -20.76 -16.44 -32.93
N GLY A 289 -21.01 -17.34 -31.97
CA GLY A 289 -21.52 -18.69 -32.24
C GLY A 289 -23.00 -18.71 -32.65
N ALA A 290 -23.83 -17.87 -32.02
CA ALA A 290 -25.26 -17.76 -32.32
C ALA A 290 -25.50 -17.07 -33.67
N ASP A 291 -24.74 -16.03 -33.98
CA ASP A 291 -24.85 -15.31 -35.26
C ASP A 291 -24.39 -16.19 -36.42
N LYS A 292 -23.30 -16.97 -36.27
CA LYS A 292 -22.87 -17.94 -37.29
C LYS A 292 -23.84 -19.12 -37.46
N ALA A 293 -24.51 -19.55 -36.39
CA ALA A 293 -25.53 -20.61 -36.47
C ALA A 293 -26.83 -20.10 -37.12
N ALA A 294 -27.20 -18.84 -36.88
CA ALA A 294 -28.33 -18.18 -37.53
C ALA A 294 -28.07 -17.91 -39.02
N GLU A 295 -26.84 -17.51 -39.39
CA GLU A 295 -26.44 -17.30 -40.78
C GLU A 295 -26.36 -18.61 -41.58
N ALA A 296 -25.91 -19.71 -40.94
CA ALA A 296 -25.88 -21.05 -41.55
C ALA A 296 -27.27 -21.70 -41.68
N GLY A 297 -28.24 -21.33 -40.83
CA GLY A 297 -29.63 -21.81 -40.89
C GLY A 297 -30.51 -21.08 -41.90
N ALA A 298 -30.14 -19.87 -42.32
CA ALA A 298 -30.94 -19.03 -43.21
C ALA A 298 -30.74 -19.35 -44.72
N THR A 299 -29.71 -20.11 -45.09
CA THR A 299 -29.40 -20.42 -46.51
C THR A 299 -29.97 -21.76 -47.01
N ALA A 300 -30.70 -22.52 -46.19
CA ALA A 300 -31.09 -23.90 -46.54
C ALA A 300 -32.57 -24.17 -46.82
N ASN A 301 -33.46 -23.16 -46.87
CA ASN A 301 -34.87 -23.41 -47.21
C ASN A 301 -35.52 -22.29 -48.02
N ALA A 302 -35.18 -22.24 -49.29
CA ALA A 302 -36.02 -21.66 -50.32
C ALA A 302 -35.95 -22.56 -51.55
N ASN A 303 -36.90 -23.50 -51.69
CA ASN A 303 -37.50 -23.89 -52.97
C ASN A 303 -38.65 -24.92 -52.81
N ASN A 304 -39.82 -24.49 -53.30
CA ASN A 304 -40.93 -25.23 -53.93
C ASN A 304 -41.89 -26.16 -53.14
N THR A 305 -43.09 -25.61 -52.91
CA THR A 305 -44.43 -26.04 -53.40
C THR A 305 -44.85 -27.53 -53.40
N SER A 306 -45.95 -27.81 -52.68
CA SER A 306 -47.30 -28.16 -53.21
C SER A 306 -48.04 -29.33 -52.50
N THR A 307 -49.35 -29.12 -52.30
CA THR A 307 -50.46 -30.10 -52.08
C THR A 307 -50.55 -30.86 -50.75
N VAL A 308 -51.68 -31.25 -50.14
CA VAL A 308 -53.15 -30.96 -50.14
C VAL A 308 -53.72 -31.83 -48.97
N ASN A 309 -54.87 -31.45 -48.37
CA ASN A 309 -55.74 -32.19 -47.42
C ASN A 309 -55.21 -32.41 -45.98
N GLY A 310 -55.95 -32.22 -44.88
CA GLY A 310 -57.34 -31.87 -44.64
C GLY A 310 -57.73 -32.28 -43.20
N VAL A 311 -58.67 -31.54 -42.60
CA VAL A 311 -59.62 -31.94 -41.52
C VAL A 311 -59.21 -31.76 -40.02
N HIS A 312 -59.93 -30.82 -39.36
CA HIS A 312 -60.44 -30.72 -37.96
C HIS A 312 -59.53 -31.03 -36.73
N ALA A 313 -59.62 -30.42 -35.54
CA ALA A 313 -60.57 -29.51 -34.88
C ALA A 313 -59.87 -28.77 -33.70
N ALA A 314 -60.56 -27.75 -33.16
CA ALA A 314 -60.18 -26.80 -32.12
C ALA A 314 -60.02 -27.40 -30.68
N PRO A 315 -59.49 -26.65 -29.69
CA PRO A 315 -58.98 -27.16 -28.42
C PRO A 315 -60.04 -27.18 -27.31
N ALA A 316 -59.90 -28.07 -26.33
CA ALA A 316 -60.70 -28.08 -25.11
C ALA A 316 -59.82 -28.18 -23.85
N THR A 317 -59.94 -27.13 -23.04
CA THR A 317 -59.51 -26.95 -21.66
C THR A 317 -60.22 -27.94 -20.74
N THR A 318 -59.53 -28.57 -19.78
CA THR A 318 -60.17 -29.09 -18.57
C THR A 318 -59.19 -29.13 -17.39
N MET A 319 -59.51 -28.36 -16.34
CA MET A 319 -58.98 -28.54 -14.98
C MET A 319 -59.63 -29.77 -14.32
N ARG A 320 -58.89 -30.54 -13.50
CA ARG A 320 -59.41 -31.02 -12.21
C ARG A 320 -58.35 -31.60 -11.27
N GLN A 321 -58.26 -30.92 -10.11
CA GLN A 321 -58.14 -31.41 -8.73
C GLN A 321 -57.41 -32.72 -8.38
N THR A 322 -56.35 -32.54 -7.58
CA THR A 322 -56.11 -33.12 -6.24
C THR A 322 -56.74 -34.48 -5.89
N GLN A 323 -55.88 -35.46 -5.54
CA GLN A 323 -56.15 -36.35 -4.41
C GLN A 323 -54.86 -36.89 -3.77
N VAL A 324 -54.89 -36.87 -2.44
CA VAL A 324 -53.94 -37.39 -1.45
C VAL A 324 -54.21 -38.88 -1.23
N THR A 325 -53.16 -39.71 -1.07
CA THR A 325 -53.01 -40.90 -0.20
C THR A 325 -51.76 -41.68 -0.66
N GLN A 326 -50.93 -42.32 0.17
CA GLN A 326 -51.00 -42.78 1.56
C GLN A 326 -49.62 -42.62 2.21
#